data_AF-A0A388PCB8-F1
#
_entry.id   AF-A0A388PCB8-F1
#
_cell.length_a   1.000
_cell.length_b   1.000
_cell.length_c   1.000
_cell.angle_alpha   90.00
_cell.angle_beta   90.00
_cell.angle_gamma   90.00
#
_symmetry.space_group_name_H-M   'P 1'
#
loop_
_entity.id
_entity.type
_entity.pdbx_description
1 polymer ?
#
loop_
_entity_poly.entity_id
_entity_poly.type
_entity_poly.pdbx_seq_one_letter_code
_entity_poly.pdbx_strand_id
1 'polypeptide(L)'
;MTSRSRPSAFPFSGPFPATLTRRPTYSPRRSALKLGSISRQSVYNVLNVLTDKGIIRRIQPAESAALYEDRIGDNHHHLVCRTCGKTEDVCCAVGAAPCLTAHSHHGFKIDEAEVIYWGTCPACQKKKR
;
A
#
# COMPACT_ATOMS: atom_id res chain seq x y z
N MET A 1 13.17 33.11 -27.91
CA MET A 1 14.30 32.19 -27.64
C MET A 1 14.37 31.93 -26.14
N THR A 2 13.69 30.89 -25.65
CA THR A 2 13.89 30.41 -24.27
C THR A 2 13.99 28.90 -24.30
N SER A 3 15.22 28.44 -24.10
CA SER A 3 15.69 27.06 -24.03
C SER A 3 14.82 26.21 -23.11
N ARG A 4 14.22 25.14 -23.64
CA ARG A 4 13.63 24.04 -22.86
C ARG A 4 14.71 22.99 -22.65
N SER A 5 15.29 22.94 -21.45
CA SER A 5 16.14 21.83 -21.02
C SER A 5 15.27 20.60 -20.74
N ARG A 6 15.52 19.51 -21.47
CA ARG A 6 14.94 18.18 -21.20
C ARG A 6 15.66 17.54 -20.00
N PRO A 7 14.97 16.87 -19.06
CA PRO A 7 15.67 16.01 -18.11
C PRO A 7 16.11 14.73 -18.82
N SER A 8 17.38 14.39 -18.63
CA SER A 8 18.08 13.23 -19.18
C SER A 8 17.46 11.92 -18.70
N ALA A 9 17.21 11.00 -19.64
CA ALA A 9 16.96 9.61 -19.36
C ALA A 9 18.18 8.98 -18.67
N PHE A 10 18.00 8.43 -17.46
CA PHE A 10 19.00 7.59 -16.82
C PHE A 10 18.85 6.13 -17.28
N PRO A 11 19.94 5.43 -17.61
CA PRO A 11 19.89 4.04 -18.06
C PRO A 11 19.81 3.12 -16.84
N PHE A 12 18.73 2.35 -16.72
CA PHE A 12 18.67 1.20 -15.82
C PHE A 12 19.39 0.02 -16.49
N SER A 13 20.69 -0.13 -16.20
CA SER A 13 21.48 -1.28 -16.63
C SER A 13 22.52 -1.62 -15.57
N GLY A 14 22.23 -2.59 -14.71
CA GLY A 14 23.19 -3.17 -13.75
C GLY A 14 22.52 -4.02 -12.65
N PRO A 15 23.13 -5.11 -12.18
CA PRO A 15 22.44 -6.29 -11.68
C PRO A 15 21.89 -6.10 -10.27
N PHE A 16 20.64 -6.47 -10.03
CA PHE A 16 20.09 -6.62 -8.68
C PHE A 16 20.74 -7.84 -8.02
N PRO A 17 21.52 -7.69 -6.93
CA PRO A 17 21.94 -8.84 -6.16
C PRO A 17 20.72 -9.37 -5.40
N ALA A 18 20.27 -10.55 -5.80
CA ALA A 18 19.30 -11.33 -5.05
C ALA A 18 19.98 -11.85 -3.77
N THR A 19 19.86 -11.10 -2.68
CA THR A 19 20.14 -11.63 -1.34
C THR A 19 18.83 -11.76 -0.59
N LEU A 20 18.41 -13.02 -0.36
CA LEU A 20 17.27 -13.37 0.47
C LEU A 20 17.40 -12.75 1.86
N THR A 21 16.45 -11.92 2.26
CA THR A 21 16.02 -11.86 3.66
C THR A 21 14.51 -11.61 3.76
N ARG A 22 13.80 -12.69 4.12
CA ARG A 22 12.44 -12.74 4.70
C ARG A 22 11.32 -12.02 3.91
N ARG A 23 10.55 -12.82 3.17
CA ARG A 23 9.17 -12.44 2.80
C ARG A 23 8.34 -12.36 4.07
N PRO A 24 7.77 -11.22 4.46
CA PRO A 24 6.63 -11.25 5.34
C PRO A 24 5.44 -11.62 4.44
N THR A 25 5.19 -12.93 4.25
CA THR A 25 3.89 -13.35 3.73
C THR A 25 2.88 -13.13 4.85
N TYR A 26 2.46 -11.89 5.03
CA TYR A 26 1.33 -11.57 5.87
C TYR A 26 0.07 -12.01 5.12
N SER A 27 -0.39 -13.21 5.46
CA SER A 27 -1.72 -13.67 5.10
C SER A 27 -2.67 -13.10 6.15
N PRO A 28 -3.63 -12.23 5.80
CA PRO A 28 -4.61 -11.77 6.77
C PRO A 28 -5.41 -12.98 7.24
N ARG A 29 -5.15 -13.43 8.48
CA ARG A 29 -5.98 -14.45 9.14
C ARG A 29 -7.32 -13.80 9.47
N ARG A 30 -8.31 -14.01 8.61
CA ARG A 30 -9.72 -13.73 8.94
C ARG A 30 -10.15 -14.65 10.07
N SER A 31 -10.00 -14.20 11.31
CA SER A 31 -10.65 -14.79 12.47
C SER A 31 -12.06 -14.21 12.54
N ALA A 32 -13.06 -15.01 12.17
CA ALA A 32 -14.46 -14.62 12.30
C ALA A 32 -14.90 -14.78 13.76
N LEU A 33 -14.44 -13.87 14.62
CA LEU A 33 -14.97 -13.75 15.97
C LEU A 33 -16.40 -13.19 15.87
N LYS A 34 -17.38 -13.93 16.41
CA LYS A 34 -18.74 -13.41 16.64
C LYS A 34 -18.69 -12.41 17.78
N LEU A 35 -18.42 -11.15 17.45
CA LEU A 35 -18.73 -10.03 18.33
C LEU A 35 -20.26 -9.95 18.46
N GLY A 36 -20.79 -9.66 19.64
CA GLY A 36 -22.22 -9.42 19.85
C GLY A 36 -22.75 -8.25 19.00
N SER A 37 -23.96 -7.77 19.27
CA SER A 37 -24.53 -6.64 18.53
C SER A 37 -23.78 -5.33 18.83
N ILE A 38 -22.69 -5.06 18.11
CA ILE A 38 -22.00 -3.78 18.08
C ILE A 38 -22.52 -2.96 16.90
N SER A 39 -22.78 -1.68 17.12
CA SER A 39 -23.20 -0.77 16.05
C SER A 39 -22.04 -0.46 15.10
N ARG A 40 -22.32 -0.24 13.81
CA ARG A 40 -21.29 0.22 12.85
C ARG A 40 -20.64 1.52 13.28
N GLN A 41 -21.42 2.45 13.86
CA GLN A 41 -20.91 3.72 14.34
C GLN A 41 -19.83 3.53 15.41
N SER A 42 -20.06 2.63 16.37
CA SER A 42 -19.11 2.30 17.43
C SER A 42 -17.80 1.75 16.84
N VAL A 43 -17.89 0.88 15.82
CA VAL A 43 -16.69 0.36 15.13
C VAL A 43 -15.90 1.50 14.48
N TYR A 44 -16.56 2.36 13.70
CA TYR A 44 -15.87 3.46 13.03
C TYR A 44 -15.30 4.49 14.01
N ASN A 45 -15.97 4.75 15.14
CA ASN A 45 -15.43 5.62 16.18
C ASN A 45 -14.12 5.07 16.75
N VAL A 46 -14.07 3.77 17.06
CA VAL A 46 -12.84 3.13 17.56
C VAL A 46 -11.75 3.15 16.49
N LEU A 47 -12.07 2.82 15.23
CA LEU A 47 -11.09 2.86 14.15
C LEU A 47 -10.51 4.27 13.94
N ASN A 48 -11.33 5.31 14.01
CA ASN A 48 -10.86 6.70 13.92
C ASN A 48 -9.93 7.04 15.09
N VAL A 49 -10.31 6.73 16.34
CA VAL A 49 -9.45 6.98 17.51
C VAL A 49 -8.11 6.25 17.40
N LEU A 50 -8.12 4.99 16.95
CA LEU A 50 -6.88 4.23 16.75
C LEU A 50 -6.02 4.81 15.62
N THR A 51 -6.65 5.34 14.57
CA THR A 51 -5.95 6.02 13.46
C THR A 51 -5.33 7.33 13.93
N ASP A 52 -6.09 8.16 14.65
CA ASP A 52 -5.62 9.43 15.21
C ASP A 52 -4.46 9.26 16.21
N LYS A 53 -4.41 8.12 16.89
CA LYS A 53 -3.31 7.74 17.79
C LYS A 53 -2.11 7.11 17.08
N GLY A 54 -2.19 6.89 15.77
CA GLY A 54 -1.15 6.23 14.99
C GLY A 54 -0.94 4.75 15.37
N ILE A 55 -1.97 4.09 15.89
CA ILE A 55 -1.96 2.66 16.25
C ILE A 55 -2.34 1.80 15.05
N ILE A 56 -3.29 2.27 14.24
CA ILE A 56 -3.61 1.69 12.92
C ILE A 56 -3.47 2.77 11.85
N ARG A 57 -3.24 2.35 10.62
CA ARG A 57 -3.25 3.22 9.43
C ARG A 57 -4.52 2.96 8.63
N ARG A 58 -5.08 4.03 8.05
CA ARG A 58 -6.23 3.98 7.16
C ARG A 58 -5.76 4.16 5.72
N ILE A 59 -6.12 3.23 4.86
CA ILE A 59 -5.84 3.24 3.42
C ILE A 59 -7.16 3.33 2.68
N GLN A 60 -7.26 4.23 1.71
CA GLN A 60 -8.47 4.38 0.91
C GLN A 60 -8.11 4.38 -0.58
N PRO A 61 -7.95 3.18 -1.18
CA PRO A 61 -7.77 3.07 -2.61
C PRO A 61 -8.98 3.68 -3.32
N ALA A 62 -8.75 4.41 -4.41
CA ALA A 62 -9.82 4.93 -5.24
C ALA A 62 -10.82 3.81 -5.59
N GLU A 63 -12.12 4.07 -5.49
CA GLU A 63 -13.18 3.10 -5.78
C GLU A 63 -13.24 1.87 -4.86
N SER A 64 -12.57 1.91 -3.70
CA SER A 64 -12.66 0.86 -2.66
C SER A 64 -13.19 1.41 -1.33
N ALA A 65 -13.75 0.52 -0.51
CA ALA A 65 -13.96 0.78 0.91
C ALA A 65 -12.62 1.07 1.61
N ALA A 66 -12.65 1.86 2.67
CA ALA A 66 -11.49 2.10 3.51
C ALA A 66 -11.00 0.80 4.16
N LEU A 67 -9.71 0.57 4.06
CA LEU A 67 -8.99 -0.53 4.69
C LEU A 67 -8.23 0.03 5.89
N TYR A 68 -8.08 -0.79 6.92
CA TYR A 68 -7.33 -0.44 8.13
C TYR A 68 -6.31 -1.54 8.41
N GLU A 69 -5.08 -1.15 8.73
CA GLU A 69 -3.97 -2.06 9.05
C GLU A 69 -3.25 -1.62 10.33
N ASP A 70 -2.75 -2.57 11.11
CA ASP A 70 -1.93 -2.34 12.31
C ASP A 70 -0.43 -2.30 12.01
N ARG A 71 -0.06 -2.66 10.78
CA ARG A 71 1.33 -2.75 10.33
C ARG A 71 1.83 -1.39 9.87
N ILE A 72 2.17 -0.56 10.84
CA ILE A 72 2.63 0.81 10.62
C ILE A 72 4.16 0.86 10.64
N GLY A 73 4.74 1.67 9.74
CA GLY A 73 6.17 2.01 9.80
C GLY A 73 7.09 1.07 9.03
N ASP A 74 6.56 0.01 8.42
CA ASP A 74 7.28 -0.67 7.33
C ASP A 74 6.82 -0.19 5.96
N ASN A 75 7.69 -0.36 4.98
CA ASN A 75 7.50 0.20 3.64
C ASN A 75 6.96 -0.87 2.70
N HIS A 76 5.74 -1.29 3.00
CA HIS A 76 4.96 -2.12 2.11
C HIS A 76 3.93 -1.27 1.35
N HIS A 77 3.48 -1.80 0.24
CA HIS A 77 2.52 -1.22 -0.68
C HIS A 77 1.39 -2.21 -0.89
N HIS A 78 0.31 -1.76 -1.51
CA HIS A 78 -0.87 -2.60 -1.68
C HIS A 78 -1.09 -2.92 -3.15
N LEU A 79 -1.33 -4.20 -3.45
CA LEU A 79 -1.81 -4.66 -4.75
C LEU A 79 -3.29 -5.00 -4.65
N VAL A 80 -4.13 -4.24 -5.35
CA VAL A 80 -5.59 -4.37 -5.31
C VAL A 80 -6.14 -4.97 -6.60
N CYS A 81 -6.95 -6.02 -6.46
CA CYS A 81 -7.67 -6.63 -7.58
C CYS A 81 -8.89 -5.79 -7.99
N ARG A 82 -8.91 -5.32 -9.23
CA ARG A 82 -10.04 -4.55 -9.81
C ARG A 82 -11.35 -5.33 -9.88
N THR A 83 -11.31 -6.67 -9.86
CA THR A 83 -12.51 -7.50 -10.03
C THR A 83 -13.18 -7.87 -8.71
N CYS A 84 -12.42 -8.09 -7.65
CA CYS A 84 -12.96 -8.59 -6.38
C CYS A 84 -12.53 -7.78 -5.15
N GLY A 85 -11.72 -6.73 -5.33
CA GLY A 85 -11.20 -5.93 -4.23
C GLY A 85 -10.22 -6.67 -3.31
N LYS A 86 -9.73 -7.86 -3.69
CA LYS A 86 -8.68 -8.55 -2.92
C LYS A 86 -7.43 -7.66 -2.89
N THR A 87 -6.95 -7.36 -1.70
CA THR A 87 -5.71 -6.61 -1.45
C THR A 87 -4.63 -7.55 -0.92
N GLU A 88 -3.40 -7.41 -1.43
CA GLU A 88 -2.21 -8.11 -0.93
C GLU A 88 -1.08 -7.11 -0.70
N ASP A 89 -0.28 -7.36 0.34
CA ASP A 89 0.90 -6.56 0.65
C ASP A 89 2.04 -6.94 -0.30
N VAL A 90 2.73 -5.92 -0.81
CA VAL A 90 3.96 -6.08 -1.61
C VAL A 90 5.06 -5.20 -1.03
N CYS A 91 6.31 -5.68 -1.05
CA CYS A 91 7.44 -4.87 -0.57
C CYS A 91 7.64 -3.63 -1.46
N CYS A 92 8.14 -2.51 -0.90
CA CYS A 92 8.52 -1.34 -1.70
C CYS A 92 9.53 -1.73 -2.79
N ALA A 93 9.32 -1.20 -4.00
CA ALA A 93 10.12 -1.53 -5.17
C ALA A 93 11.60 -1.16 -5.00
N VAL A 94 11.93 -0.21 -4.10
CA VAL A 94 13.31 0.20 -3.79
C VAL A 94 13.92 -0.55 -2.59
N GLY A 95 13.22 -1.51 -2.00
CA GLY A 95 13.76 -2.44 -1.01
C GLY A 95 13.78 -1.98 0.45
N ALA A 96 13.98 -0.69 0.75
CA ALA A 96 14.06 -0.19 2.14
C ALA A 96 13.05 0.93 2.44
N ALA A 97 12.66 1.03 3.71
CA ALA A 97 11.80 2.09 4.22
C ALA A 97 12.58 3.41 4.43
N PRO A 98 11.93 4.58 4.21
CA PRO A 98 10.61 4.80 3.61
C PRO A 98 10.72 5.34 2.16
N CYS A 99 9.76 5.06 1.25
CA CYS A 99 9.79 5.64 -0.11
C CYS A 99 9.28 7.11 -0.10
N LEU A 100 9.71 7.90 0.90
CA LEU A 100 9.40 9.35 1.04
C LEU A 100 10.24 10.22 0.09
N THR A 101 11.24 9.64 -0.56
CA THR A 101 12.08 10.35 -1.52
C THR A 101 11.40 10.38 -2.89
N ALA A 102 10.53 11.36 -3.09
CA ALA A 102 10.03 11.67 -4.43
C ALA A 102 11.18 12.21 -5.31
N HIS A 103 11.20 11.80 -6.58
CA HIS A 103 12.19 12.28 -7.56
C HIS A 103 12.24 13.81 -7.63
N SER A 104 11.08 14.46 -7.55
CA SER A 104 10.95 15.90 -7.33
C SER A 104 9.84 16.13 -6.31
N HIS A 105 10.18 16.75 -5.18
CA HIS A 105 9.23 17.05 -4.09
C HIS A 105 8.71 18.49 -4.16
N HIS A 106 9.20 19.33 -5.09
CA HIS A 106 8.69 20.69 -5.35
C HIS A 106 8.53 21.58 -4.10
N GLY A 107 9.41 21.42 -3.11
CA GLY A 107 9.37 22.19 -1.84
C GLY A 107 8.37 21.67 -0.80
N PHE A 108 7.68 20.56 -1.06
CA PHE A 108 6.83 19.91 -0.06
C PHE A 108 7.67 19.16 0.96
N LYS A 109 7.26 19.24 2.23
CA LYS A 109 7.68 18.31 3.27
C LYS A 109 6.82 17.05 3.13
N ILE A 110 7.42 15.93 2.78
CA ILE A 110 6.72 14.66 2.57
C ILE A 110 6.74 13.90 3.89
N ASP A 111 5.57 13.76 4.51
CA ASP A 111 5.40 13.00 5.75
C ASP A 111 4.92 11.56 5.49
N GLU A 112 4.31 11.28 4.33
CA GLU A 112 3.82 9.94 3.93
C GLU A 112 3.91 9.73 2.41
N ALA A 113 4.13 8.49 1.98
CA ALA A 113 4.03 8.05 0.59
C ALA A 113 3.26 6.73 0.52
N GLU A 114 2.20 6.71 -0.28
CA GLU A 114 1.38 5.51 -0.50
C GLU A 114 1.44 5.11 -1.98
N VAL A 115 1.73 3.84 -2.23
CA VAL A 115 1.73 3.25 -3.58
C VAL A 115 0.69 2.14 -3.62
N ILE A 116 -0.24 2.25 -4.58
CA ILE A 116 -1.26 1.24 -4.82
C ILE A 116 -1.11 0.73 -6.26
N TYR A 117 -0.83 -0.56 -6.39
CA TYR A 117 -0.85 -1.27 -7.65
C TYR A 117 -2.26 -1.80 -7.92
N TRP A 118 -2.74 -1.66 -9.16
CA TRP A 118 -4.05 -2.16 -9.57
C TRP A 118 -3.91 -3.28 -10.59
N GLY A 119 -4.49 -4.44 -10.31
CA GLY A 119 -4.37 -5.61 -11.17
C GLY A 119 -5.60 -6.52 -11.13
N THR A 120 -5.45 -7.75 -11.61
CA THR A 120 -6.47 -8.81 -11.49
C THR A 120 -5.82 -10.02 -10.81
N CYS A 121 -6.38 -10.47 -9.70
CA CYS A 121 -5.82 -11.59 -8.95
C CYS A 121 -5.93 -12.92 -9.71
N PRO A 122 -5.08 -13.93 -9.40
CA PRO A 122 -5.10 -15.21 -10.10
C PRO A 122 -6.45 -15.92 -10.07
N ALA A 123 -7.21 -15.78 -8.97
CA ALA A 123 -8.56 -16.35 -8.86
C ALA A 123 -9.55 -15.73 -9.85
N CYS A 124 -9.48 -14.40 -10.05
CA CYS A 124 -10.33 -13.70 -11.02
C CYS A 124 -9.87 -13.93 -12.45
N GLN A 125 -8.57 -14.06 -12.71
CA GLN A 125 -8.06 -14.44 -14.03
C GLN A 125 -8.56 -15.82 -14.46
N LYS A 126 -8.59 -16.80 -13.55
CA LYS A 126 -9.11 -18.15 -13.81
C LYS A 126 -10.62 -18.19 -14.08
N LYS A 127 -11.40 -17.24 -13.54
CA LYS A 127 -12.86 -17.13 -13.78
C LYS A 127 -13.23 -16.47 -15.11
N LYS A 128 -12.29 -15.75 -15.74
CA LYS A 128 -12.48 -15.09 -17.04
C LYS A 128 -12.09 -15.96 -18.25
N ARG A 129 -11.72 -17.23 -18.03
CA ARG A 129 -11.37 -18.19 -19.09
C ARG A 129 -12.51 -19.16 -19.34
#